data_AF-A0A7S3VZN6-F1
#
_entry.id   AF-A0A7S3VZN6-F1
#
_cell.length_a   1.000
_cell.length_b   1.000
_cell.length_c   1.000
_cell.angle_alpha   90.00
_cell.angle_beta   90.00
_cell.angle_gamma   90.00
#
_symmetry.space_group_name_H-M   'P 1'
#
loop_
_entity.id
_entity.type
_entity.pdbx_description
1 polymer ?
#
loop_
_entity_poly.entity_id
_entity_poly.type
_entity_poly.pdbx_seq_one_letter_code
_entity_poly.pdbx_strand_id
1 'polypeptide(L)'
;MRAAPLGGFTPETLLAVPKNSADFSCTLSCAGQSASLHKARGESVEHVLLKALVWAMYLPIYPTAICEDSPIARLKVAGSSLRYHPDVYAANSNAPANSPLWWAECGSVSVPKLRELAEAYPSTSFTVAKWARSDLRGYATSLCRDLPASCAERFEVVSFPADAPERFINEEGQVSVGFDDLLDRVTLSEVV
;
A
#
# COMPACT_ATOMS: atom_id res chain seq x y z
N MET A 1 7.72 24.68 10.19
CA MET A 1 8.08 23.52 9.36
C MET A 1 7.99 23.96 7.90
N ARG A 2 9.06 23.83 7.12
CA ARG A 2 8.97 23.94 5.65
C ARG A 2 8.56 22.56 5.16
N ALA A 3 7.49 22.47 4.37
CA ALA A 3 7.19 21.26 3.61
C ALA A 3 8.41 20.94 2.74
N ALA A 4 8.86 19.69 2.74
CA ALA A 4 9.89 19.26 1.80
C ALA A 4 9.34 19.44 0.37
N PRO A 5 10.17 19.84 -0.62
CA PRO A 5 9.73 19.79 -2.01
C PRO A 5 9.24 18.38 -2.34
N LEU A 6 8.04 18.29 -2.91
CA LEU A 6 7.33 17.03 -3.11
C LEU A 6 7.75 16.29 -4.39
N GLY A 7 8.45 16.97 -5.30
CA GLY A 7 9.16 16.35 -6.42
C GLY A 7 10.65 16.21 -6.15
N GLY A 8 11.30 15.37 -6.95
CA GLY A 8 12.74 15.10 -6.85
C GLY A 8 13.11 14.02 -5.84
N PHE A 9 12.16 13.17 -5.44
CA PHE A 9 12.45 11.97 -4.66
C PHE A 9 13.13 10.91 -5.54
N THR A 10 14.44 11.06 -5.74
CA THR A 10 15.27 10.02 -6.37
C THR A 10 15.51 8.87 -5.39
N PRO A 11 15.85 7.66 -5.87
CA PRO A 11 16.28 6.56 -5.00
C PRO A 11 17.35 6.98 -3.97
N GLU A 12 18.29 7.84 -4.39
CA GLU A 12 19.38 8.35 -3.55
C GLU A 12 18.85 9.21 -2.39
N THR A 13 17.93 10.12 -2.67
CA THR A 13 17.32 10.97 -1.63
C THR A 13 16.50 10.16 -0.63
N LEU A 14 15.79 9.12 -1.09
CA LEU A 14 14.96 8.27 -0.24
C LEU A 14 15.78 7.38 0.69
N LEU A 15 16.87 6.83 0.18
CA LEU A 15 17.82 6.03 0.96
C LEU A 15 18.64 6.88 1.93
N ALA A 16 18.82 8.17 1.64
CA ALA A 16 19.56 9.10 2.49
C ALA A 16 18.77 9.57 3.71
N VAL A 17 17.43 9.46 3.75
CA VAL A 17 16.63 9.82 4.93
C VAL A 17 16.74 8.71 5.99
N PRO A 18 17.37 8.95 7.15
CA PRO A 18 17.45 7.93 8.19
C PRO A 18 16.04 7.55 8.66
N LYS A 19 15.78 6.25 8.88
CA LYS A 19 14.50 5.76 9.45
C LYS A 19 14.10 6.49 10.75
N ASN A 20 15.11 6.93 11.50
CA ASN A 20 15.00 7.59 12.80
C ASN A 20 15.01 9.13 12.71
N SER A 21 15.17 9.69 11.52
CA SER A 21 15.34 11.13 11.30
C SER A 21 14.05 11.77 10.83
N ALA A 22 13.64 12.80 11.58
CA ALA A 22 12.61 13.82 11.32
C ALA A 22 11.18 13.34 11.00
N ASP A 23 10.23 14.17 11.43
CA ASP A 23 8.84 14.11 10.97
C ASP A 23 8.82 14.33 9.45
N PHE A 24 8.28 13.37 8.70
CA PHE A 24 8.05 13.50 7.27
C PHE A 24 6.54 13.50 7.03
N SER A 25 6.08 14.45 6.24
CA SER A 25 4.70 14.48 5.77
C SER A 25 4.65 15.02 4.35
N CYS A 26 3.78 14.44 3.54
CA CYS A 26 3.51 14.91 2.19
C CYS A 26 2.00 14.91 1.92
N THR A 27 1.57 15.80 1.03
CA THR A 27 0.24 15.73 0.43
C THR A 27 0.44 15.43 -1.04
N LEU A 28 -0.19 14.36 -1.50
CA LEU A 28 -0.11 13.89 -2.88
C LEU A 28 -1.50 13.90 -3.49
N SER A 29 -1.58 14.09 -4.80
CA SER A 29 -2.86 14.15 -5.51
C SER A 29 -2.90 13.20 -6.71
N CYS A 30 -4.07 12.61 -6.96
CA CYS A 30 -4.31 11.74 -8.11
C CYS A 30 -5.79 11.84 -8.48
N ALA A 31 -6.11 11.97 -9.78
CA ALA A 31 -7.48 12.02 -10.28
C ALA A 31 -8.44 12.98 -9.52
N GLY A 32 -7.94 14.14 -9.09
CA GLY A 32 -8.72 15.14 -8.34
C GLY A 32 -8.95 14.82 -6.86
N GLN A 33 -8.38 13.73 -6.35
CA GLN A 33 -8.34 13.39 -4.93
C GLN A 33 -6.96 13.68 -4.34
N SER A 34 -6.90 13.87 -3.02
CA SER A 34 -5.64 14.10 -2.30
C SER A 34 -5.51 13.16 -1.11
N ALA A 35 -4.29 12.65 -0.89
CA ALA A 35 -3.90 11.89 0.27
C ALA A 35 -2.84 12.66 1.05
N SER A 36 -3.05 12.84 2.36
CA SER A 36 -2.07 13.45 3.26
C SER A 36 -1.43 12.35 4.10
N LEU A 37 -0.16 12.08 3.85
CA LEU A 37 0.57 11.01 4.52
C LEU A 37 1.53 11.59 5.55
N HIS A 38 1.61 10.91 6.69
CA HIS A 38 2.51 11.26 7.77
C HIS A 38 3.31 10.02 8.16
N LYS A 39 4.63 10.13 8.11
CA LYS A 39 5.54 9.08 8.54
C LYS A 39 5.41 8.83 10.04
N ALA A 40 5.04 7.62 10.43
CA ALA A 40 5.04 7.18 11.81
C ALA A 40 6.47 6.93 12.34
N ARG A 41 6.61 6.84 13.67
CA ARG A 41 7.87 6.44 14.30
C ARG A 41 8.23 5.01 13.87
N GLY A 42 9.45 4.83 13.33
CA GLY A 42 9.96 3.53 12.86
C GLY A 42 9.59 3.19 11.40
N GLU A 43 8.72 3.97 10.77
CA GLU A 43 8.40 3.89 9.34
C GLU A 43 9.48 4.61 8.51
N SER A 44 9.77 4.14 7.30
CA SER A 44 10.66 4.83 6.35
C SER A 44 9.87 5.72 5.38
N VAL A 45 10.51 6.74 4.83
CA VAL A 45 9.90 7.55 3.74
C VAL A 45 9.55 6.67 2.55
N GLU A 46 10.37 5.67 2.22
CA GLU A 46 10.07 4.70 1.16
C GLU A 46 8.74 3.95 1.40
N HIS A 47 8.39 3.64 2.65
CA HIS A 47 7.11 2.99 2.94
C HIS A 47 5.96 3.96 2.69
N VAL A 48 6.10 5.21 3.14
CA VAL A 48 5.11 6.28 2.91
C VAL A 48 4.87 6.49 1.41
N LEU A 49 5.92 6.57 0.60
CA LEU A 49 5.76 6.74 -0.84
C LEU A 49 5.21 5.50 -1.55
N LEU A 50 5.53 4.30 -1.06
CA LEU A 50 4.93 3.07 -1.59
C LEU A 50 3.41 3.07 -1.37
N LYS A 51 2.93 3.51 -0.20
CA LYS A 51 1.49 3.69 0.06
C LYS A 51 0.85 4.61 -0.96
N ALA A 52 1.48 5.75 -1.24
CA ALA A 52 0.94 6.74 -2.17
C ALA A 52 0.87 6.22 -3.61
N LEU A 53 1.90 5.51 -4.07
CA LEU A 53 1.92 4.89 -5.40
C LEU A 53 0.81 3.82 -5.53
N VAL A 54 0.65 2.98 -4.50
CA VAL A 54 -0.42 1.99 -4.44
C VAL A 54 -1.79 2.67 -4.46
N TRP A 55 -1.99 3.69 -3.63
CA TRP A 55 -3.24 4.46 -3.60
C TRP A 55 -3.58 5.04 -4.97
N ALA A 56 -2.64 5.74 -5.60
CA ALA A 56 -2.85 6.35 -6.91
C ALA A 56 -3.13 5.32 -8.01
N MET A 57 -2.37 4.21 -8.04
CA MET A 57 -2.54 3.15 -9.05
C MET A 57 -3.92 2.48 -8.98
N TYR A 58 -4.43 2.26 -7.76
CA TYR A 58 -5.71 1.59 -7.54
C TYR A 58 -6.91 2.53 -7.51
N LEU A 59 -6.71 3.85 -7.42
CA LEU A 59 -7.79 4.83 -7.36
C LEU A 59 -8.81 4.72 -8.52
N PRO A 60 -8.41 4.42 -9.77
CA PRO A 60 -9.36 4.19 -10.86
C PRO A 60 -10.26 2.96 -10.67
N ILE A 61 -9.78 1.93 -9.96
CA ILE A 61 -10.53 0.70 -9.66
C ILE A 61 -11.37 0.85 -8.39
N TYR A 62 -10.79 1.52 -7.38
CA TYR A 62 -11.40 1.79 -6.10
C TYR A 62 -11.45 3.30 -5.85
N PRO A 63 -12.46 4.02 -6.38
CA PRO A 63 -12.54 5.48 -6.24
C PRO A 63 -12.71 5.97 -4.80
N THR A 64 -13.06 5.07 -3.87
CA THR A 64 -13.16 5.32 -2.42
C THR A 64 -11.89 4.91 -1.66
N ALA A 65 -10.78 4.63 -2.36
CA ALA A 65 -9.53 4.24 -1.74
C ALA A 65 -8.98 5.38 -0.88
N ILE A 66 -8.65 5.03 0.35
CA ILE A 66 -8.11 5.91 1.38
C ILE A 66 -6.72 5.42 1.72
N CYS A 67 -5.75 6.33 1.65
CA CYS A 67 -4.38 6.12 2.08
C CYS A 67 -4.20 6.73 3.48
N GLU A 68 -4.12 5.88 4.51
CA GLU A 68 -3.96 6.24 5.92
C GLU A 68 -4.63 7.56 6.36
N ASP A 69 -5.92 7.51 6.71
CA ASP A 69 -6.65 8.71 7.15
C ASP A 69 -6.60 8.90 8.67
N SER A 70 -5.62 9.65 9.17
CA SER A 70 -5.58 10.19 10.55
C SER A 70 -5.45 9.15 11.71
N PRO A 71 -4.95 9.54 12.90
CA PRO A 71 -5.00 8.73 14.12
C PRO A 71 -6.41 8.19 14.48
N ILE A 72 -7.48 8.78 13.91
CA ILE A 72 -8.87 8.37 14.14
C ILE A 72 -9.25 7.12 13.31
N ALA A 73 -8.70 6.88 12.12
CA ALA A 73 -8.93 5.61 11.40
C ALA A 73 -8.25 4.41 12.06
N ARG A 74 -7.16 4.66 12.82
CA ARG A 74 -6.50 3.65 13.66
C ARG A 74 -7.41 3.10 14.78
N LEU A 75 -8.55 3.73 15.06
CA LEU A 75 -9.45 3.25 16.11
C LEU A 75 -10.58 2.36 15.57
N LYS A 76 -10.95 2.43 14.29
CA LYS A 76 -12.15 1.74 13.78
C LYS A 76 -12.09 1.46 12.27
N VAL A 77 -11.06 0.77 11.77
CA VAL A 77 -11.35 -0.06 10.60
C VAL A 77 -12.19 -1.22 11.12
N ALA A 78 -13.46 -1.18 10.76
CA ALA A 78 -14.30 -2.36 10.74
C ALA A 78 -14.69 -3.00 12.09
N GLY A 79 -14.82 -2.26 13.19
CA GLY A 79 -15.40 -2.77 14.46
C GLY A 79 -14.78 -4.10 14.93
N SER A 80 -13.57 -4.36 14.45
CA SER A 80 -12.89 -5.64 14.46
C SER A 80 -11.87 -5.56 15.58
N SER A 81 -11.74 -6.64 16.33
CA SER A 81 -10.70 -6.76 17.37
C SER A 81 -9.30 -6.92 16.79
N LEU A 82 -9.15 -6.93 15.45
CA LEU A 82 -7.86 -7.02 14.81
C LEU A 82 -7.01 -5.80 15.14
N ARG A 83 -5.78 -6.07 15.54
CA ARG A 83 -4.75 -5.07 15.86
C ARG A 83 -4.12 -4.41 14.62
N TYR A 84 -4.65 -4.69 13.43
CA TYR A 84 -4.04 -4.31 12.16
C TYR A 84 -4.79 -3.16 11.52
N HIS A 85 -4.02 -2.25 10.94
CA HIS A 85 -4.54 -1.18 10.09
C HIS A 85 -4.00 -1.34 8.68
N PRO A 86 -4.82 -1.07 7.67
CA PRO A 86 -4.36 -1.08 6.29
C PRO A 86 -3.43 0.08 6.05
N ASP A 87 -2.49 -0.13 5.13
CA ASP A 87 -1.71 0.97 4.55
C ASP A 87 -2.59 1.79 3.59
N VAL A 88 -3.37 1.09 2.75
CA VAL A 88 -4.40 1.67 1.88
C VAL A 88 -5.61 0.73 1.89
N TYR A 89 -6.83 1.27 1.89
CA TYR A 89 -8.03 0.45 1.80
C TYR A 89 -9.16 1.16 1.08
N ALA A 90 -10.10 0.39 0.55
CA ALA A 90 -11.36 0.90 0.02
C ALA A 90 -12.53 0.31 0.80
N ALA A 91 -13.39 1.17 1.34
CA ALA A 91 -14.59 0.75 2.04
C ALA A 91 -15.71 0.40 1.06
N ASN A 92 -16.53 -0.59 1.41
CA ASN A 92 -17.81 -0.82 0.74
C ASN A 92 -18.86 0.14 1.32
N SER A 93 -19.32 1.11 0.54
CA SER A 93 -20.36 2.05 0.97
C SER A 93 -21.71 1.39 1.25
N ASN A 94 -21.93 0.18 0.70
CA ASN A 94 -23.20 -0.54 0.75
C ASN A 94 -23.16 -1.81 1.63
N ALA A 95 -21.99 -2.16 2.19
CA ALA A 95 -21.90 -3.25 3.16
C ALA A 95 -22.19 -2.72 4.57
N PRO A 96 -22.44 -3.63 5.54
CA PRO A 96 -22.29 -3.26 6.94
C PRO A 96 -20.97 -2.52 7.12
N ALA A 97 -20.93 -1.53 8.02
CA ALA A 97 -19.67 -1.14 8.63
C ALA A 97 -18.96 -2.45 8.95
N ASN A 98 -17.73 -2.63 8.43
CA ASN A 98 -16.82 -3.73 8.73
C ASN A 98 -16.34 -4.66 7.58
N SER A 99 -16.63 -4.38 6.30
CA SER A 99 -16.04 -5.17 5.20
C SER A 99 -15.35 -4.27 4.16
N PRO A 100 -14.01 -4.19 4.16
CA PRO A 100 -13.29 -3.51 3.10
C PRO A 100 -13.52 -4.23 1.78
N LEU A 101 -13.78 -3.50 0.70
CA LEU A 101 -13.77 -4.08 -0.66
C LEU A 101 -12.35 -4.55 -1.01
N TRP A 102 -11.38 -3.74 -0.60
CA TRP A 102 -9.98 -3.94 -0.91
C TRP A 102 -9.08 -3.45 0.21
N TRP A 103 -7.96 -4.15 0.40
CA TRP A 103 -6.97 -3.88 1.43
C TRP A 103 -5.57 -4.05 0.85
N ALA A 104 -4.71 -3.05 1.06
CA ALA A 104 -3.31 -3.12 0.68
C ALA A 104 -2.36 -3.05 1.88
N GLU A 105 -1.27 -3.80 1.76
CA GLU A 105 -0.12 -3.79 2.64
C GLU A 105 1.14 -3.46 1.82
N CYS A 106 2.00 -2.60 2.36
CA CYS A 106 3.22 -2.14 1.72
C CYS A 106 4.44 -2.73 2.43
N GLY A 107 5.47 -3.09 1.66
CA GLY A 107 6.74 -3.54 2.21
C GLY A 107 6.69 -4.92 2.88
N SER A 108 7.32 -5.05 4.05
CA SER A 108 7.50 -6.35 4.72
C SER A 108 6.30 -6.71 5.59
N VAL A 109 5.43 -7.56 5.06
CA VAL A 109 4.27 -8.11 5.77
C VAL A 109 4.46 -9.62 6.00
N SER A 110 4.00 -10.11 7.15
CA SER A 110 4.14 -11.51 7.54
C SER A 110 2.94 -12.36 7.10
N VAL A 111 3.18 -13.63 6.77
CA VAL A 111 2.11 -14.59 6.44
C VAL A 111 1.05 -14.69 7.53
N PRO A 112 1.38 -14.77 8.84
CA PRO A 112 0.35 -14.82 9.89
C PRO A 112 -0.59 -13.61 9.86
N LYS A 113 -0.07 -12.40 9.63
CA LYS A 113 -0.91 -11.19 9.50
C LYS A 113 -1.85 -11.31 8.30
N LEU A 114 -1.33 -11.71 7.13
CA LEU A 114 -2.15 -11.86 5.92
C LEU A 114 -3.23 -12.92 6.09
N ARG A 115 -2.93 -14.03 6.77
CA ARG A 115 -3.90 -15.08 7.08
C ARG A 115 -5.01 -14.55 7.99
N GLU A 116 -4.66 -13.93 9.12
CA GLU A 116 -5.62 -13.33 10.05
C GLU A 116 -6.56 -12.33 9.34
N LEU A 117 -6.01 -11.49 8.45
CA LEU A 117 -6.80 -10.55 7.65
C LEU A 117 -7.73 -11.26 6.67
N ALA A 118 -7.24 -12.27 5.95
CA ALA A 118 -8.01 -13.00 4.96
C ALA A 118 -9.16 -13.81 5.60
N GLU A 119 -8.96 -14.34 6.79
CA GLU A 119 -9.98 -15.04 7.58
C GLU A 119 -11.05 -14.08 8.11
N ALA A 120 -10.63 -12.92 8.63
CA ALA A 120 -11.56 -11.91 9.15
C ALA A 120 -12.40 -11.24 8.05
N TYR A 121 -11.85 -11.12 6.85
CA TYR A 121 -12.50 -10.45 5.72
C TYR A 121 -12.55 -11.38 4.49
N PRO A 122 -13.47 -12.36 4.45
CA PRO A 122 -13.51 -13.40 3.41
C PRO A 122 -13.86 -12.89 2.02
N SER A 123 -14.51 -11.74 1.91
CA SER A 123 -14.92 -11.12 0.62
C SER A 123 -13.98 -10.02 0.14
N THR A 124 -12.89 -9.75 0.87
CA THR A 124 -11.94 -8.68 0.55
C THR A 124 -10.88 -9.17 -0.41
N SER A 125 -10.56 -8.34 -1.41
CA SER A 125 -9.37 -8.50 -2.25
C SER A 125 -8.16 -7.86 -1.59
N PHE A 126 -7.00 -8.49 -1.71
CA PHE A 126 -5.78 -8.05 -1.03
C PHE A 126 -4.64 -7.79 -2.02
N THR A 127 -3.90 -6.73 -1.78
CA THR A 127 -2.67 -6.43 -2.51
C THR A 127 -1.51 -6.32 -1.54
N VAL A 128 -0.38 -6.97 -1.84
CA VAL A 128 0.89 -6.69 -1.17
C VAL A 128 1.85 -6.02 -2.14
N ALA A 129 2.22 -4.78 -1.84
CA ALA A 129 3.13 -4.01 -2.64
C ALA A 129 4.56 -4.11 -2.12
N LYS A 130 5.51 -4.25 -3.04
CA LYS A 130 6.95 -4.34 -2.78
C LYS A 130 7.71 -3.35 -3.66
N TRP A 131 8.93 -3.06 -3.24
CA TRP A 131 9.93 -2.43 -4.10
C TRP A 131 10.72 -3.49 -4.88
N ALA A 132 11.21 -3.12 -6.07
CA ALA A 132 11.99 -3.94 -7.01
C ALA A 132 13.15 -4.74 -6.41
N ARG A 133 13.70 -4.31 -5.27
CA ARG A 133 14.75 -5.03 -4.53
C ARG A 133 14.27 -6.33 -3.86
N SER A 134 12.97 -6.61 -3.87
CA SER A 134 12.38 -7.81 -3.27
C SER A 134 12.22 -8.90 -4.32
N ASP A 135 12.47 -10.16 -3.97
CA ASP A 135 12.08 -11.31 -4.80
C ASP A 135 10.56 -11.49 -4.75
N LEU A 136 9.84 -10.84 -5.67
CA LEU A 136 8.37 -10.85 -5.70
C LEU A 136 7.82 -12.25 -5.93
N ARG A 137 8.41 -13.01 -6.86
CA ARG A 137 7.93 -14.35 -7.24
C ARG A 137 8.24 -15.40 -6.18
N GLY A 138 9.41 -15.34 -5.55
CA GLY A 138 9.71 -16.16 -4.39
C GLY A 138 8.79 -15.84 -3.21
N TYR A 139 8.48 -14.57 -2.98
CA TYR A 139 7.48 -14.16 -1.99
C TYR A 139 6.08 -14.68 -2.32
N ALA A 140 5.62 -14.54 -3.57
CA ALA A 140 4.34 -15.08 -4.04
C ALA A 140 4.25 -16.60 -3.82
N THR A 141 5.31 -17.32 -4.20
CA THR A 141 5.42 -18.78 -4.00
C THR A 141 5.33 -19.15 -2.52
N SER A 142 5.99 -18.38 -1.64
CA SER A 142 5.87 -18.56 -0.19
C SER A 142 4.45 -18.34 0.30
N LEU A 143 3.76 -17.31 -0.20
CA LEU A 143 2.37 -17.05 0.17
C LEU A 143 1.45 -18.20 -0.26
N CYS A 144 1.58 -18.71 -1.49
CA CYS A 144 0.76 -19.83 -1.97
C CYS A 144 1.00 -21.12 -1.18
N ARG A 145 2.24 -21.36 -0.74
CA ARG A 145 2.56 -22.51 0.12
C ARG A 145 1.94 -22.39 1.51
N ASP A 146 1.99 -21.18 2.09
CA ASP A 146 1.71 -20.98 3.50
C ASP A 146 0.27 -20.49 3.78
N LEU A 147 -0.47 -19.99 2.78
CA LEU A 147 -1.88 -19.61 2.91
C LEU A 147 -2.80 -20.73 2.42
N PRO A 148 -4.00 -20.91 3.01
CA PRO A 148 -5.05 -21.73 2.41
C PRO A 148 -5.40 -21.25 1.00
N ALA A 149 -5.68 -22.16 0.07
CA ALA A 149 -5.96 -21.81 -1.34
C ALA A 149 -7.12 -20.79 -1.50
N SER A 150 -8.20 -20.94 -0.72
CA SER A 150 -9.33 -20.00 -0.68
C SER A 150 -8.98 -18.61 -0.11
N CYS A 151 -7.85 -18.50 0.59
CA CYS A 151 -7.30 -17.21 0.96
C CYS A 151 -6.41 -16.68 -0.15
N ALA A 152 -5.49 -17.51 -0.65
CA ALA A 152 -4.49 -17.14 -1.65
C ALA A 152 -5.13 -16.54 -2.92
N GLU A 153 -6.24 -17.11 -3.43
CA GLU A 153 -6.93 -16.62 -4.64
C GLU A 153 -7.35 -15.15 -4.60
N ARG A 154 -7.43 -14.55 -3.41
CA ARG A 154 -7.82 -13.16 -3.18
C ARG A 154 -6.64 -12.20 -3.08
N PHE A 155 -5.40 -12.72 -3.15
CA PHE A 155 -4.19 -11.92 -3.09
C PHE A 155 -3.58 -11.72 -4.47
N GLU A 156 -3.11 -10.50 -4.68
CA GLU A 156 -2.07 -10.21 -5.65
C GLU A 156 -0.85 -9.60 -4.95
N VAL A 157 0.31 -9.76 -5.57
CA VAL A 157 1.53 -9.09 -5.17
C VAL A 157 2.06 -8.27 -6.34
N VAL A 158 2.47 -7.04 -6.05
CA VAL A 158 2.94 -6.08 -7.07
C VAL A 158 4.31 -5.55 -6.68
N SER A 159 5.15 -5.27 -7.66
CA SER A 159 6.46 -4.66 -7.46
C SER A 159 6.59 -3.36 -8.25
N PHE A 160 6.93 -2.28 -7.56
CA PHE A 160 7.27 -1.00 -8.19
C PHE A 160 8.78 -0.94 -8.49
N PRO A 161 9.18 -0.30 -9.61
CA PRO A 161 10.57 0.10 -9.84
C PRO A 161 11.13 0.91 -8.66
N ALA A 162 12.43 0.80 -8.39
CA ALA A 162 13.06 1.50 -7.26
C ALA A 162 13.03 3.04 -7.41
N ASP A 163 12.93 3.52 -8.65
CA ASP A 163 12.85 4.93 -9.04
C ASP A 163 11.43 5.40 -9.34
N ALA A 164 10.41 4.61 -8.99
CA ALA A 164 9.01 4.96 -9.22
C ALA A 164 8.63 6.36 -8.65
N PRO A 165 9.09 6.79 -7.45
CA PRO A 165 8.76 8.13 -6.97
C PRO A 165 9.28 9.25 -7.88
N GLU A 166 10.48 9.10 -8.45
CA GLU A 166 11.06 10.09 -9.37
C GLU A 166 10.29 10.15 -10.69
N ARG A 167 9.83 9.00 -11.18
CA ARG A 167 9.11 8.90 -12.46
C ARG A 167 7.67 9.40 -12.36
N PHE A 168 7.01 9.12 -11.25
CA PHE A 168 5.54 9.18 -11.16
C PHE A 168 5.03 10.25 -10.21
N ILE A 169 5.89 10.95 -9.47
CA ILE A 169 5.52 12.05 -8.59
C ILE A 169 6.20 13.32 -9.08
N ASN A 170 5.40 14.29 -9.55
CA ASN A 170 5.95 15.57 -10.01
C ASN A 170 6.21 16.56 -8.84
N GLU A 171 6.72 17.74 -9.17
CA GLU A 171 7.07 18.80 -8.21
C GLU A 171 5.87 19.31 -7.39
N GLU A 172 4.68 19.24 -7.97
CA GLU A 172 3.41 19.61 -7.35
C GLU A 172 2.81 18.47 -6.49
N GLY A 173 3.44 17.30 -6.45
CA GLY A 173 2.94 16.12 -5.72
C GLY A 173 1.79 15.41 -6.42
N GLN A 174 1.59 15.65 -7.72
CA GLN A 174 0.67 14.85 -8.54
C GLN A 174 1.29 13.49 -8.82
N VAL A 175 0.53 12.42 -8.57
CA VAL A 175 0.91 11.04 -8.81
C VAL A 175 0.24 10.54 -10.08
N SER A 176 1.03 10.03 -11.03
CA SER A 176 0.56 9.41 -12.26
C SER A 176 1.27 8.08 -12.47
N VAL A 177 0.57 6.98 -12.17
CA VAL A 177 1.08 5.61 -12.24
C VAL A 177 -0.05 4.66 -12.59
N GLY A 178 0.23 3.66 -13.43
CA GLY A 178 -0.70 2.61 -13.83
C GLY A 178 -0.10 1.21 -13.65
N PHE A 179 -0.89 0.19 -13.99
CA PHE A 179 -0.45 -1.21 -13.89
C PHE A 179 0.71 -1.54 -14.85
N ASP A 180 0.77 -0.88 -16.01
CA ASP A 180 1.84 -1.07 -17.01
C ASP A 180 3.19 -0.51 -16.55
N ASP A 181 3.20 0.30 -15.48
CA ASP A 181 4.40 0.87 -14.88
C ASP A 181 5.03 -0.04 -13.82
N LEU A 182 4.37 -1.15 -13.46
CA LEU A 182 4.88 -2.13 -12.51
C LEU A 182 6.07 -2.90 -13.10
N LEU A 183 7.03 -3.23 -12.25
CA LEU A 183 8.14 -4.10 -12.63
C LEU A 183 7.67 -5.57 -12.77
N ASP A 184 6.81 -6.01 -11.85
CA ASP A 184 6.22 -7.34 -11.87
C ASP A 184 4.90 -7.33 -11.10
N ARG A 185 4.00 -8.24 -11.47
CA ARG A 185 2.68 -8.44 -10.86
C ARG A 185 2.34 -9.92 -10.92
N VAL A 186 1.88 -10.46 -9.82
CA VAL A 186 1.48 -11.86 -9.71
C VAL A 186 0.17 -11.95 -8.95
N THR A 187 -0.86 -12.52 -9.58
CA THR A 187 -2.05 -12.95 -8.85
C THR A 187 -1.76 -14.35 -8.30
N LEU A 188 -2.01 -14.58 -7.00
CA LEU A 188 -1.60 -15.86 -6.40
C LEU A 188 -2.37 -17.07 -6.96
N SER A 189 -3.56 -16.86 -7.55
CA SER A 189 -4.28 -17.91 -8.28
C SER A 189 -3.56 -18.44 -9.52
N GLU A 190 -2.58 -17.70 -10.06
CA GLU A 190 -1.79 -18.09 -11.23
C GLU A 190 -0.54 -18.93 -10.87
N VAL A 191 -0.22 -19.01 -9.57
CA VAL A 191 0.96 -19.71 -9.05
C VAL A 191 0.61 -21.14 -8.59
N VAL A 192 -0.67 -21.41 -8.33
CA VAL A 192 -1.20 -22.69 -7.82
C VAL A 192 -1.51 -23.66 -8.97
#